data_AF-A0A3E0DV04-F1
#
_entry.id   AF-A0A3E0DV04-F1
#
_cell.length_a   1.000
_cell.length_b   1.000
_cell.length_c   1.000
_cell.angle_alpha   90.00
_cell.angle_beta   90.00
_cell.angle_gamma   90.00
#
_symmetry.space_group_name_H-M   'P 1'
#
loop_
_entity.id
_entity.type
_entity.pdbx_description
1 polymer ?
#
loop_
_entity_poly.entity_id
_entity_poly.type
_entity_poly.pdbx_seq_one_letter_code
_entity_poly.pdbx_strand_id
1 'polypeptide(L)'
;MKSLGILLITLFLSLSVFAKETESKTFLVLFKSKELKSLNTSMKEIQSQFSSAFKIRTYAGNSELAMIINIPECEFDACFLGQFLVSLDKGENMKLQEIAFRLIDMTANKKSLDTYLTAFEANQHKKKIDKRNTTPAP
;
A
#
# COMPACT_ATOMS: atom_id res chain seq x y z
N MET A 1 -45.45 14.46 -13.07
CA MET A 1 -44.04 14.67 -13.52
C MET A 1 -43.14 15.34 -12.47
N LYS A 2 -43.61 16.33 -11.69
CA LYS A 2 -42.78 17.01 -10.66
C LYS A 2 -42.24 16.08 -9.57
N SER A 3 -43.03 15.09 -9.13
CA SER A 3 -42.63 14.09 -8.12
C SER A 3 -41.52 13.14 -8.60
N LEU A 4 -41.49 12.79 -9.89
CA LEU A 4 -40.46 11.90 -10.44
C LEU A 4 -39.10 12.59 -10.55
N GLY A 5 -39.10 13.89 -10.87
CA GLY A 5 -37.88 14.71 -10.89
C GLY A 5 -37.26 14.85 -9.50
N ILE A 6 -38.09 15.06 -8.46
CA ILE A 6 -37.62 15.14 -7.08
C ILE A 6 -37.00 13.80 -6.63
N LEU A 7 -37.65 12.67 -6.97
CA LEU A 7 -37.16 11.33 -6.64
C LEU A 7 -35.79 11.05 -7.29
N LEU A 8 -35.61 11.44 -8.55
CA LEU A 8 -34.33 11.27 -9.24
C LEU A 8 -33.22 12.07 -8.56
N ILE A 9 -33.51 13.33 -8.20
CA ILE A 9 -32.54 14.22 -7.56
C ILE A 9 -32.16 13.68 -6.18
N THR A 10 -33.11 13.24 -5.35
CA THR A 10 -32.79 12.63 -4.05
C THR A 10 -32.01 11.33 -4.18
N LEU A 11 -32.31 10.49 -5.19
CA LEU A 11 -31.53 9.28 -5.45
C LEU A 11 -30.07 9.61 -5.80
N PHE A 12 -29.83 10.56 -6.70
CA PHE A 12 -28.46 10.96 -7.07
C PHE A 12 -27.70 11.61 -5.91
N LEU A 13 -28.35 12.41 -5.07
CA LEU A 13 -27.72 13.01 -3.89
C LEU A 13 -27.38 11.96 -2.82
N SER A 14 -28.17 10.89 -2.70
CA SER A 14 -27.90 9.81 -1.74
C SER A 14 -26.71 8.93 -2.13
N LEU A 15 -26.37 8.86 -3.43
CA LEU A 15 -25.22 8.08 -3.92
C LEU A 15 -23.87 8.76 -3.64
N SER A 16 -23.84 10.10 -3.54
CA SER A 16 -22.62 10.87 -3.28
C SER A 16 -21.98 10.58 -1.92
N VAL A 17 -22.79 10.14 -0.93
CA VAL A 17 -22.34 9.88 0.45
C VAL A 17 -21.66 8.51 0.59
N PHE A 18 -21.81 7.62 -0.39
CA PHE A 18 -21.18 6.29 -0.38
C PHE A 18 -19.77 6.26 -1.00
N ALA A 19 -19.23 7.41 -1.41
CA ALA A 19 -17.83 7.49 -1.81
C ALA A 19 -16.95 7.26 -0.59
N LYS A 20 -16.38 6.05 -0.48
CA LYS A 20 -15.42 5.70 0.56
C LYS A 20 -14.20 6.62 0.43
N GLU A 21 -13.84 7.31 1.51
CA GLU A 21 -12.59 8.06 1.55
C GLU A 21 -11.44 7.10 1.27
N THR A 22 -10.71 7.36 0.19
CA THR A 22 -9.55 6.58 -0.18
C THR A 22 -8.40 6.91 0.76
N GLU A 23 -7.96 5.92 1.54
CA GLU A 23 -6.83 6.10 2.44
C GLU A 23 -5.51 6.27 1.66
N SER A 24 -4.56 6.98 2.25
CA SER A 24 -3.19 7.04 1.72
C SER A 24 -2.51 5.69 1.87
N LYS A 25 -1.82 5.22 0.82
CA LYS A 25 -1.07 3.97 0.84
C LYS A 25 0.43 4.21 0.78
N THR A 26 1.18 3.36 1.48
CA THR A 26 2.64 3.39 1.47
C THR A 26 3.20 2.10 0.91
N PHE A 27 4.05 2.22 -0.10
CA PHE A 27 4.73 1.11 -0.75
C PHE A 27 6.22 1.16 -0.48
N LEU A 28 6.81 -0.02 -0.27
CA LEU A 28 8.25 -0.23 -0.23
C LEU A 28 8.68 -0.96 -1.49
N VAL A 29 9.59 -0.35 -2.24
CA VAL A 29 10.20 -0.90 -3.44
C VAL A 29 11.66 -1.17 -3.14
N LEU A 30 12.11 -2.41 -3.35
CA LEU A 30 13.48 -2.85 -3.14
C LEU A 30 14.14 -3.14 -4.48
N PHE A 31 15.37 -2.66 -4.65
CA PHE A 31 16.15 -2.83 -5.86
C PHE A 31 17.46 -3.56 -5.56
N LYS A 32 18.00 -4.28 -6.54
CA LYS A 32 19.37 -4.78 -6.47
C LYS A 32 20.31 -3.85 -7.22
N SER A 33 21.40 -3.44 -6.57
CA SER A 33 22.40 -2.56 -7.19
C SER A 33 22.97 -3.13 -8.50
N LYS A 34 23.18 -4.45 -8.58
CA LYS A 34 23.69 -5.11 -9.80
C LYS A 34 22.73 -5.01 -10.98
N GLU A 35 21.43 -5.17 -10.74
CA GLU A 35 20.38 -5.09 -11.77
C GLU A 35 20.25 -3.65 -12.29
N LEU A 36 20.20 -2.66 -11.39
CA LEU A 36 20.18 -1.24 -11.80
C LEU A 36 21.39 -0.85 -12.66
N LYS A 37 22.59 -1.31 -12.29
CA LYS A 37 23.81 -1.09 -13.08
C LYS A 37 23.72 -1.73 -14.47
N SER A 38 23.20 -2.96 -14.58
CA SER A 38 23.03 -3.62 -15.89
C SER A 38 22.04 -2.89 -16.81
N LEU A 39 21.04 -2.23 -16.22
CA LEU A 39 20.05 -1.42 -16.92
C LEU A 39 20.51 0.02 -17.17
N ASN A 40 21.75 0.36 -16.82
CA ASN A 40 22.30 1.72 -16.87
C ASN A 40 21.36 2.76 -16.22
N THR A 41 20.80 2.43 -15.07
CA THR A 41 19.94 3.35 -14.31
C THR A 41 20.34 3.44 -12.84
N SER A 42 19.84 4.46 -12.15
CA SER A 42 20.04 4.68 -10.73
C SER A 42 18.72 4.86 -9.98
N MET A 43 18.71 4.53 -8.68
CA MET A 43 17.54 4.77 -7.83
C MET A 43 17.10 6.24 -7.83
N LYS A 44 18.04 7.18 -8.03
CA LYS A 44 17.76 8.62 -8.12
C LYS A 44 17.01 8.98 -9.40
N GLU A 45 17.35 8.38 -10.54
CA GLU A 45 16.63 8.55 -11.80
C GLU A 45 15.24 7.92 -11.75
N ILE A 46 15.11 6.73 -11.16
CA ILE A 46 13.79 6.12 -10.97
C ILE A 46 12.95 7.02 -10.07
N GLN A 47 13.50 7.48 -8.94
CA GLN A 47 12.81 8.37 -8.01
C GLN A 47 12.30 9.65 -8.69
N SER A 48 13.09 10.29 -9.56
CA SER A 48 12.70 11.57 -10.17
C SER A 48 11.44 11.45 -11.02
N GLN A 49 11.22 10.30 -11.66
CA GLN A 49 10.04 10.03 -12.49
C GLN A 49 8.73 9.96 -11.70
N PHE A 50 8.79 9.58 -10.42
CA PHE A 50 7.63 9.49 -9.54
C PHE A 50 7.49 10.72 -8.60
N SER A 51 8.54 11.53 -8.45
CA SER A 51 8.60 12.62 -7.45
C SER A 51 7.65 13.79 -7.75
N SER A 52 7.16 13.91 -8.98
CA SER A 52 6.17 14.93 -9.36
C SER A 52 4.77 14.63 -8.81
N ALA A 53 4.42 13.35 -8.66
CA ALA A 53 3.10 12.90 -8.25
C ALA A 53 3.07 12.40 -6.79
N PHE A 54 4.18 11.85 -6.29
CA PHE A 54 4.20 11.13 -5.02
C PHE A 54 5.31 11.59 -4.09
N LYS A 55 5.09 11.41 -2.78
CA LYS A 55 6.10 11.70 -1.76
C LYS A 55 7.01 10.50 -1.56
N ILE A 56 8.28 10.66 -1.93
CA ILE A 56 9.25 9.56 -1.99
C ILE A 56 10.39 9.77 -1.00
N ARG A 57 10.85 8.66 -0.40
CA ARG A 57 12.09 8.60 0.39
C ARG A 57 12.94 7.45 -0.11
N THR A 58 14.23 7.67 -0.26
CA THR A 58 15.17 6.64 -0.70
C THR A 58 16.22 6.37 0.37
N TYR A 59 16.65 5.10 0.46
CA TYR A 59 17.59 4.61 1.45
C TYR A 59 18.64 3.75 0.74
N ALA A 60 19.91 3.98 1.08
CA ALA A 60 21.07 3.30 0.52
C ALA A 60 22.23 3.31 1.52
N GLY A 61 23.33 2.63 1.19
CA GLY A 61 24.54 2.55 2.02
C GLY A 61 24.65 1.20 2.70
N ASN A 62 24.27 1.14 3.99
CA ASN A 62 24.30 -0.11 4.78
C ASN A 62 23.03 -0.96 4.65
N SER A 63 22.05 -0.49 3.85
CA SER A 63 20.82 -1.21 3.54
C SER A 63 20.80 -1.63 2.09
N GLU A 64 19.90 -2.56 1.76
CA GLU A 64 19.47 -2.73 0.37
C GLU A 64 18.93 -1.40 -0.18
N LEU A 65 19.01 -1.24 -1.50
CA LEU A 65 18.48 -0.05 -2.17
C LEU A 65 16.96 -0.06 -2.04
N ALA A 66 16.43 0.90 -1.29
CA ALA A 66 15.03 0.93 -0.92
C ALA A 66 14.41 2.28 -1.24
N MET A 67 13.22 2.26 -1.81
CA MET A 67 12.41 3.43 -2.10
C MET A 67 11.04 3.26 -1.44
N ILE A 68 10.67 4.23 -0.60
CA ILE A 68 9.35 4.32 0.02
C ILE A 68 8.55 5.35 -0.76
N ILE A 69 7.41 4.94 -1.29
CA ILE A 69 6.48 5.79 -2.04
C ILE A 69 5.20 5.94 -1.23
N ASN A 70 4.83 7.18 -0.90
CA ASN A 70 3.54 7.48 -0.29
C ASN A 70 2.62 8.06 -1.36
N ILE A 71 1.50 7.38 -1.58
CA ILE A 71 0.50 7.75 -2.58
C ILE A 71 -0.74 8.22 -1.81
N PRO A 72 -1.12 9.51 -1.92
CA PRO A 72 -2.34 10.01 -1.30
C PRO A 72 -3.56 9.45 -2.02
N GLU A 73 -4.64 9.20 -1.26
CA GLU A 73 -5.98 8.96 -1.78
C GLU A 73 -6.05 7.97 -2.97
N CYS A 74 -5.61 6.72 -2.77
CA CYS A 74 -5.57 5.75 -3.86
C CYS A 74 -6.08 4.34 -3.51
N GLU A 75 -6.66 3.70 -4.51
CA GLU A 75 -7.06 2.27 -4.49
C GLU A 75 -5.95 1.36 -5.03
N PHE A 76 -4.73 1.86 -5.27
CA PHE A 76 -3.66 1.06 -5.88
C PHE A 76 -3.23 -0.10 -4.98
N ASP A 77 -2.94 -1.25 -5.58
CA ASP A 77 -2.23 -2.34 -4.91
C ASP A 77 -0.79 -2.41 -5.41
N ALA A 78 0.00 -3.29 -4.79
CA ALA A 78 1.38 -3.53 -5.17
C ALA A 78 1.50 -3.92 -6.66
N CYS A 79 0.56 -4.71 -7.16
CA CYS A 79 0.51 -5.17 -8.54
C CYS A 79 0.36 -4.00 -9.52
N PHE A 80 -0.57 -3.09 -9.23
CA PHE A 80 -0.84 -1.91 -10.04
C PHE A 80 0.38 -0.99 -10.07
N LEU A 81 0.98 -0.70 -8.90
CA LEU A 81 2.21 0.08 -8.83
C LEU A 81 3.35 -0.58 -9.62
N GLY A 82 3.42 -1.90 -9.60
CA GLY A 82 4.38 -2.69 -10.38
C GLY A 82 4.26 -2.52 -11.90
N GLN A 83 3.08 -2.17 -12.41
CA GLN A 83 2.86 -1.92 -13.85
C GLN A 83 3.32 -0.53 -14.33
N PHE A 84 3.71 0.37 -13.42
CA PHE A 84 4.17 1.70 -13.82
C PHE A 84 5.40 1.60 -14.69
N LEU A 85 5.39 2.33 -15.80
CA LEU A 85 6.53 2.39 -16.72
C LEU A 85 7.58 3.35 -16.16
N VAL A 86 8.82 2.89 -16.20
CA VAL A 86 10.02 3.65 -15.87
C VAL A 86 10.85 3.76 -17.14
N SER A 87 11.13 4.99 -17.53
CA SER A 87 12.01 5.30 -18.65
C SER A 87 13.46 5.08 -18.25
N LEU A 88 14.17 4.31 -19.07
CA LEU A 88 15.60 4.08 -18.98
C LEU A 88 16.35 5.00 -19.94
N ASP A 89 17.66 5.13 -19.75
CA ASP A 89 18.52 6.10 -20.44
C ASP A 89 18.55 5.94 -21.98
N LYS A 90 18.22 4.73 -22.48
CA LYS A 90 18.16 4.41 -23.92
C LYS A 90 16.79 4.65 -24.56
N GLY A 91 15.84 5.26 -23.84
CA GLY A 91 14.45 5.43 -24.30
C GLY A 91 13.61 4.15 -24.20
N GLU A 92 14.17 3.08 -23.64
CA GLU A 92 13.43 1.87 -23.29
C GLU A 92 12.55 2.15 -22.08
N ASN A 93 11.31 1.64 -22.09
CA ASN A 93 10.42 1.69 -20.94
C ASN A 93 10.28 0.28 -20.37
N MET A 94 10.51 0.14 -19.08
CA MET A 94 10.32 -1.13 -18.36
C MET A 94 9.33 -0.96 -17.23
N LYS A 95 8.64 -2.03 -16.87
CA LYS A 95 7.72 -2.00 -15.73
C LYS A 95 8.51 -1.92 -14.44
N LEU A 96 8.01 -1.20 -13.44
CA LEU A 96 8.68 -1.06 -12.15
C LEU A 96 8.94 -2.44 -11.51
N GLN A 97 8.03 -3.40 -11.66
CA GLN A 97 8.20 -4.77 -11.16
C GLN A 97 9.31 -5.57 -11.86
N GLU A 98 9.75 -5.16 -13.05
CA GLU A 98 10.85 -5.80 -13.79
C GLU A 98 12.22 -5.24 -13.37
N ILE A 99 12.23 -4.03 -12.82
CA ILE A 99 13.43 -3.35 -12.30
C ILE A 99 13.60 -3.62 -10.79
N ALA A 100 12.48 -3.68 -10.06
CA ALA A 100 12.45 -3.90 -8.63
C ALA A 100 12.50 -5.39 -8.29
N PHE A 101 13.36 -5.76 -7.34
CA PHE A 101 13.42 -7.12 -6.80
C PHE A 101 12.17 -7.46 -5.98
N ARG A 102 11.66 -6.50 -5.22
CA ARG A 102 10.42 -6.67 -4.44
C ARG A 102 9.64 -5.37 -4.38
N LEU A 103 8.32 -5.51 -4.40
CA LEU A 103 7.39 -4.43 -4.18
C LEU A 103 6.37 -4.86 -3.13
N ILE A 104 6.24 -4.08 -2.07
CA ILE A 104 5.53 -4.44 -0.85
C ILE A 104 4.56 -3.34 -0.49
N ASP A 105 3.28 -3.68 -0.31
CA ASP A 105 2.28 -2.80 0.29
C ASP A 105 2.43 -2.81 1.82
N MET A 106 3.03 -1.75 2.36
CA MET A 106 3.24 -1.64 3.81
C MET A 106 1.95 -1.34 4.56
N THR A 107 0.98 -0.70 3.92
CA THR A 107 -0.33 -0.40 4.50
C THR A 107 -1.14 -1.69 4.69
N ALA A 108 -1.20 -2.53 3.66
CA ALA A 108 -1.85 -3.84 3.75
C ALA A 108 -1.17 -4.78 4.76
N ASN A 109 0.17 -4.75 4.81
CA ASN A 109 0.93 -5.53 5.79
C ASN A 109 0.66 -5.07 7.22
N LYS A 110 0.62 -3.75 7.47
CA LYS A 110 0.28 -3.21 8.80
C LYS A 110 -1.12 -3.64 9.23
N LYS A 111 -2.11 -3.49 8.35
CA LYS A 111 -3.50 -3.93 8.63
C LYS A 111 -3.58 -5.42 8.95
N SER A 112 -2.84 -6.24 8.20
CA SER A 112 -2.78 -7.68 8.44
C SER A 112 -2.14 -7.99 9.80
N LEU A 113 -1.03 -7.32 10.14
CA LEU A 113 -0.37 -7.45 11.43
C LEU A 113 -1.30 -7.07 12.59
N ASP A 114 -1.98 -5.92 12.51
CA ASP A 114 -2.91 -5.46 13.54
C ASP A 114 -4.04 -6.48 13.75
N THR A 115 -4.55 -7.06 12.66
CA THR A 115 -5.56 -8.14 12.73
C THR A 115 -5.04 -9.36 13.48
N TYR A 116 -3.81 -9.80 13.21
CA TYR A 116 -3.21 -10.92 13.92
C TYR A 116 -2.98 -10.63 15.41
N LEU A 117 -2.54 -9.42 15.74
CA LEU A 117 -2.32 -9.00 17.12
C LEU A 117 -3.64 -8.97 17.90
N THR A 118 -4.69 -8.37 17.35
CA THR A 118 -6.02 -8.34 17.99
C THR A 118 -6.58 -9.75 18.19
N ALA A 119 -6.44 -10.64 17.19
CA ALA A 119 -6.88 -12.03 17.32
C ALA A 119 -6.09 -12.78 18.41
N PHE A 120 -4.78 -12.54 18.49
CA PHE A 120 -3.92 -13.12 19.51
C PHE A 120 -4.33 -12.67 20.93
N GLU A 121 -4.56 -11.38 21.12
CA GLU A 121 -5.01 -10.81 22.40
C GLU A 121 -6.39 -11.36 22.81
N ALA A 122 -7.34 -11.42 21.88
CA ALA A 122 -8.66 -12.00 22.13
C ALA A 122 -8.57 -13.46 22.61
N ASN A 123 -7.66 -14.25 22.02
CA ASN A 123 -7.42 -15.64 22.42
C ASN A 123 -6.75 -15.75 23.80
N GLN A 124 -5.86 -14.81 24.16
CA GLN A 124 -5.26 -14.73 25.50
C GLN A 124 -6.33 -14.44 26.56
N HIS A 125 -7.26 -13.52 26.28
CA HIS A 125 -8.35 -13.19 27.19
C HIS A 125 -9.34 -14.34 27.38
N LYS A 126 -9.74 -15.03 26.30
CA LYS A 126 -10.59 -16.23 26.41
C LYS A 126 -9.96 -17.32 27.28
N LYS A 127 -8.68 -17.64 27.08
CA LYS A 127 -7.95 -18.62 27.91
C LYS A 127 -7.89 -18.25 29.40
N LYS A 128 -7.80 -16.96 29.74
CA LYS A 128 -7.81 -16.50 31.14
C LYS A 128 -9.19 -16.62 31.78
N ILE A 129 -10.26 -16.36 31.02
CA ILE A 129 -11.65 -16.50 31.47
C ILE A 129 -11.99 -17.97 31.68
N ASP A 130 -11.63 -18.85 30.73
CA ASP A 130 -11.86 -20.29 30.86
C ASP A 130 -11.15 -20.89 32.09
N LYS A 131 -9.90 -20.48 32.35
CA LYS A 131 -9.16 -20.91 33.56
C LYS A 131 -9.82 -20.45 34.87
N ARG A 132 -10.41 -19.26 34.91
CA ARG A 132 -11.17 -18.80 36.09
C ARG A 132 -12.44 -19.61 36.30
N ASN A 133 -13.12 -20.00 35.22
CA ASN A 133 -14.37 -20.75 35.28
C ASN A 133 -14.17 -22.24 35.62
N THR A 134 -12.97 -22.79 35.45
CA THR A 134 -12.63 -24.19 35.81
C THR A 134 -12.05 -24.38 37.21
N THR A 135 -11.88 -23.31 38.00
CA THR A 135 -11.40 -23.42 39.38
C THR A 135 -12.62 -23.54 40.30
N PRO A 136 -12.88 -24.69 40.96
CA PRO A 136 -13.95 -24.79 41.94
C PRO A 136 -13.63 -23.85 43.11
N ALA A 137 -14.63 -23.12 43.59
CA ALA A 137 -14.49 -22.34 44.82
C ALA A 137 -14.13 -23.26 46.00
N PRO A 138 -13.25 -22.82 46.92
CA PRO A 138 -12.84 -23.62 48.08
C PRO A 138 -13.99 -23.90 49.06
#